data_AF-A0A813KGN0-F1
#
_entry.id   AF-A0A813KGN0-F1
#
_cell.length_a   1.000
_cell.length_b   1.000
_cell.length_c   1.000
_cell.angle_alpha   90.00
_cell.angle_beta   90.00
_cell.angle_gamma   90.00
#
_symmetry.space_group_name_H-M   'P 1'
#
loop_
_entity.id
_entity.type
_entity.pdbx_description
1 polymer ?
#
loop_
_entity_poly.entity_id
_entity_poly.type
_entity_poly.pdbx_seq_one_letter_code
_entity_poly.pdbx_strand_id
1 'polypeptide(L)'
;MAPTKSQNIPGVALMFHMASCMKGFPFKRPSSTGLSLRIEPPRTEEDLQDLLEGSGTDTTQFGRGQANSLMTLLRELHESSCRLERVPTSKKILRFVEPVFIQLTYRGQVIVGRGHALDDTRLERHNVLSVKRRPGDANPLEAAIRGIKEMLGVSVSLDTEGLVYSPEIDGVTFVSNFRGTASYPGLPAVYKTHHVRLNILTGSSAERAFEC
;
A
#
# COMPACT_ATOMS: atom_id res chain seq x y z
N MET A 1 35.10 -0.94 -36.03
CA MET A 1 33.88 -0.73 -35.24
C MET A 1 34.21 -1.05 -33.79
N ALA A 2 34.27 -0.04 -32.94
CA ALA A 2 34.62 -0.17 -31.53
C ALA A 2 33.36 -0.48 -30.68
N PRO A 3 33.47 -1.25 -29.58
CA PRO A 3 32.34 -1.56 -28.73
C PRO A 3 31.92 -0.34 -27.90
N THR A 4 30.63 -0.03 -27.94
CA THR A 4 30.00 1.06 -27.19
C THR A 4 30.07 0.77 -25.68
N LYS A 5 30.67 1.69 -24.92
CA LYS A 5 30.76 1.60 -23.46
C LYS A 5 29.36 1.71 -22.84
N SER A 6 28.97 0.67 -22.09
CA SER A 6 27.83 0.70 -21.18
C SER A 6 28.07 1.78 -20.12
N GLN A 7 27.22 2.80 -20.10
CA GLN A 7 27.17 3.79 -19.03
C GLN A 7 26.46 3.16 -17.82
N ASN A 8 27.16 3.16 -16.68
CA ASN A 8 26.62 2.81 -15.37
C ASN A 8 25.54 3.82 -14.99
N ILE A 9 24.31 3.37 -14.84
CA ILE A 9 23.27 4.11 -14.12
C ILE A 9 23.53 3.90 -12.63
N PRO A 10 23.90 4.93 -11.85
CA PRO A 10 24.10 4.78 -10.41
C PRO A 10 22.73 4.65 -9.71
N GLY A 11 22.42 3.49 -9.13
CA GLY A 11 21.32 3.38 -8.15
C GLY A 11 20.36 2.19 -8.25
N VAL A 12 20.59 1.20 -9.11
CA VAL A 12 19.70 0.04 -9.23
C VAL A 12 20.27 -1.15 -8.43
N ALA A 13 19.66 -1.47 -7.30
CA ALA A 13 19.98 -2.67 -6.53
C ALA A 13 19.01 -3.80 -6.89
N LEU A 14 19.58 -4.96 -7.21
CA LEU A 14 18.87 -6.18 -7.62
C LEU A 14 18.45 -6.96 -6.37
N MET A 15 17.16 -7.25 -6.19
CA MET A 15 16.71 -8.23 -5.20
C MET A 15 15.80 -9.27 -5.84
N PHE A 16 16.28 -10.50 -5.90
CA PHE A 16 15.45 -11.69 -6.04
C PHE A 16 15.04 -12.18 -4.63
N HIS A 17 13.83 -12.72 -4.54
CA HIS A 17 13.22 -13.38 -3.36
C HIS A 17 12.51 -12.51 -2.31
N MET A 18 11.20 -12.30 -2.53
CA MET A 18 10.21 -11.91 -1.49
C MET A 18 8.96 -12.80 -1.59
N ALA A 19 9.13 -14.12 -1.55
CA ALA A 19 8.02 -15.10 -1.57
C ALA A 19 7.77 -15.80 -0.22
N SER A 20 8.46 -15.41 0.88
CA SER A 20 8.51 -16.28 2.07
C SER A 20 7.67 -15.85 3.29
N CYS A 21 6.92 -14.75 3.27
CA CYS A 21 6.18 -14.30 4.47
C CYS A 21 4.65 -14.45 4.44
N MET A 22 4.06 -15.09 3.42
CA MET A 22 2.58 -15.13 3.26
C MET A 22 2.00 -16.54 3.05
N LYS A 23 2.64 -17.59 3.58
CA LYS A 23 2.07 -18.94 3.53
C LYS A 23 1.04 -19.12 4.65
N GLY A 24 -0.23 -19.27 4.27
CA GLY A 24 -1.19 -20.10 5.02
C GLY A 24 -2.27 -19.40 5.84
N PHE A 25 -3.08 -18.54 5.24
CA PHE A 25 -4.44 -18.29 5.77
C PHE A 25 -5.46 -18.27 4.63
N PRO A 26 -6.16 -19.38 4.36
CA PRO A 26 -7.29 -19.36 3.44
C PRO A 26 -8.42 -18.52 4.04
N PHE A 27 -8.60 -17.30 3.53
CA PHE A 27 -9.81 -16.54 3.79
C PHE A 27 -10.89 -16.95 2.77
N LYS A 28 -11.88 -17.70 3.23
CA LYS A 28 -13.21 -17.66 2.60
C LYS A 28 -13.81 -16.31 2.95
N ARG A 29 -14.16 -15.49 1.93
CA ARG A 29 -15.07 -14.36 2.17
C ARG A 29 -16.25 -14.89 2.99
N PRO A 30 -16.63 -14.28 4.13
CA PRO A 30 -17.94 -14.54 4.67
C PRO A 30 -18.92 -14.31 3.52
N SER A 31 -19.74 -15.32 3.25
CA SER A 31 -20.80 -15.28 2.24
C SER A 31 -21.51 -13.93 2.33
N SER A 32 -21.72 -13.32 1.16
CA SER A 32 -22.07 -11.93 0.90
C SER A 32 -23.47 -11.48 1.38
N THR A 33 -23.89 -11.87 2.57
CA THR A 33 -25.24 -11.56 3.09
C THR A 33 -25.28 -10.47 4.15
N GLY A 34 -24.13 -9.94 4.61
CA GLY A 34 -24.10 -8.77 5.49
C GLY A 34 -23.43 -7.59 4.80
N LEU A 35 -24.22 -6.62 4.30
CA LEU A 35 -23.71 -5.33 3.87
C LEU A 35 -23.03 -4.65 5.08
N SER A 36 -21.71 -4.55 5.09
CA SER A 36 -21.02 -3.74 6.09
C SER A 36 -21.37 -2.27 5.87
N LEU A 37 -21.64 -1.55 6.96
CA LEU A 37 -22.04 -0.14 6.87
C LEU A 37 -20.79 0.73 7.02
N ARG A 38 -20.47 1.51 5.99
CA ARG A 38 -19.39 2.49 6.05
C ARG A 38 -19.72 3.52 7.14
N ILE A 39 -18.73 3.82 7.98
CA ILE A 39 -18.82 4.85 9.01
C ILE A 39 -18.13 6.10 8.48
N GLU A 40 -18.78 7.26 8.65
CA GLU A 40 -18.17 8.55 8.33
C GLU A 40 -17.00 8.85 9.28
N PRO A 41 -15.90 9.47 8.78
CA PRO A 41 -14.77 9.82 9.64
C PRO A 41 -15.21 10.70 10.83
N PRO A 42 -14.87 10.33 12.08
CA PRO A 42 -15.07 11.19 13.25
C PRO A 42 -14.34 12.53 13.09
N ARG A 43 -14.80 13.59 13.77
CA ARG A 43 -14.18 14.93 13.62
C ARG A 43 -13.02 15.15 14.58
N THR A 44 -13.10 14.57 15.78
CA THR A 44 -12.11 14.72 16.85
C THR A 44 -11.54 13.37 17.27
N GLU A 45 -10.47 13.41 18.06
CA GLU A 45 -9.86 12.20 18.63
C GLU A 45 -10.79 11.57 19.66
N GLU A 46 -11.50 12.37 20.44
CA GLU A 46 -12.49 11.93 21.43
C GLU A 46 -13.68 11.20 20.76
N ASP A 47 -14.23 11.75 19.68
CA ASP A 47 -15.32 11.10 18.93
C ASP A 47 -14.88 9.73 18.38
N LEU A 48 -13.62 9.64 17.92
CA LEU A 48 -13.03 8.39 17.43
C LEU A 48 -12.84 7.40 18.58
N GLN A 49 -12.41 7.87 19.75
CA GLN A 49 -12.25 7.04 20.94
C GLN A 49 -13.60 6.43 21.36
N ASP A 50 -14.61 7.27 21.54
CA ASP A 50 -15.96 6.86 21.93
C ASP A 50 -16.55 5.86 20.94
N LEU A 51 -16.36 6.11 19.63
CA LEU A 51 -16.79 5.20 18.57
C LEU A 51 -16.14 3.80 18.68
N LEU A 52 -14.83 3.75 18.90
CA LEU A 52 -14.06 2.51 18.97
C LEU A 52 -14.34 1.74 20.27
N GLU A 53 -14.35 2.43 21.40
CA GLU A 53 -14.63 1.85 22.72
C GLU A 53 -16.08 1.36 22.82
N GLY A 54 -17.04 2.10 22.24
CA GLY A 54 -18.43 1.66 22.10
C GLY A 54 -18.61 0.40 21.25
N SER A 55 -17.60 0.03 20.45
CA SER A 55 -17.54 -1.26 19.73
C SER A 55 -16.75 -2.34 20.48
N GLY A 56 -16.22 -2.03 21.67
CA GLY A 56 -15.40 -2.89 22.49
C GLY A 56 -13.96 -3.03 21.99
N THR A 57 -13.39 -1.97 21.39
CA THR A 57 -11.95 -1.86 21.09
C THR A 57 -11.29 -1.09 22.23
N ASP A 58 -10.26 -1.65 22.86
CA ASP A 58 -9.47 -0.97 23.89
C ASP A 58 -8.46 -0.01 23.25
N THR A 59 -8.70 1.30 23.38
CA THR A 59 -7.85 2.34 22.78
C THR A 59 -6.62 2.67 23.65
N THR A 60 -6.56 2.20 24.90
CA THR A 60 -5.47 2.55 25.83
C THR A 60 -4.11 2.02 25.39
N GLN A 61 -4.09 1.07 24.46
CA GLN A 61 -2.88 0.51 23.84
C GLN A 61 -2.36 1.32 22.65
N PHE A 62 -3.12 2.30 22.16
CA PHE A 62 -2.75 3.09 20.99
C PHE A 62 -1.66 4.09 21.37
N GLY A 63 -0.69 4.31 20.48
CA GLY A 63 0.48 5.15 20.73
C GLY A 63 1.51 4.57 21.70
N ARG A 64 1.35 3.31 22.13
CA ARG A 64 2.32 2.61 22.98
C ARG A 64 3.19 1.65 22.17
N GLY A 65 4.50 1.65 22.44
CA GLY A 65 5.44 0.77 21.76
C GLY A 65 5.49 1.03 20.25
N GLN A 66 5.09 0.04 19.45
CA GLN A 66 5.02 0.14 17.98
C GLN A 66 3.61 0.44 17.45
N ALA A 67 2.63 0.60 18.35
CA ALA A 67 1.26 0.93 17.96
C ALA A 67 1.16 2.42 17.58
N ASN A 68 0.39 2.69 16.53
CA ASN A 68 0.05 4.04 16.11
C ASN A 68 -0.93 4.67 17.12
N SER A 69 -0.89 6.01 17.23
CA SER A 69 -1.82 6.76 18.07
C SER A 69 -3.22 6.85 17.46
N LEU A 70 -4.21 7.22 18.29
CA LEU A 70 -5.58 7.49 17.85
C LEU A 70 -5.62 8.67 16.85
N MET A 71 -4.90 9.75 17.15
CA MET A 71 -4.67 10.87 16.20
C MET A 71 -4.13 10.40 14.84
N THR A 72 -3.22 9.41 14.81
CA THR A 72 -2.71 8.85 13.54
C THR A 72 -3.83 8.16 12.77
N LEU A 73 -4.67 7.37 13.44
CA LEU A 73 -5.84 6.74 12.82
C LEU A 73 -6.84 7.79 12.30
N LEU A 74 -7.11 8.82 13.08
CA LEU A 74 -8.00 9.92 12.69
C LEU A 74 -7.52 10.58 11.40
N ARG A 75 -6.23 10.95 11.35
CA ARG A 75 -5.61 11.49 10.13
C ARG A 75 -5.76 10.53 8.95
N GLU A 76 -5.47 9.24 9.17
CA GLU A 76 -5.60 8.24 8.11
C GLU A 76 -7.04 8.12 7.55
N LEU A 77 -8.06 8.31 8.39
CA LEU A 77 -9.47 8.31 7.99
C LEU A 77 -9.84 9.56 7.19
N HIS A 78 -9.36 10.73 7.61
CA HIS A 78 -9.60 12.00 6.90
C HIS A 78 -8.90 12.04 5.54
N GLU A 79 -7.66 11.56 5.48
CA GLU A 79 -6.92 11.37 4.22
C GLU A 79 -7.49 10.22 3.37
N SER A 80 -8.50 9.51 3.90
CA SER A 80 -9.13 8.35 3.28
C SER A 80 -8.14 7.26 2.85
N SER A 81 -7.04 7.15 3.60
CA SER A 81 -6.04 6.09 3.45
C SER A 81 -6.53 4.76 4.06
N CYS A 82 -7.54 4.83 4.92
CA CYS A 82 -8.36 3.71 5.35
C CYS A 82 -9.80 4.17 5.57
N ARG A 83 -10.70 3.22 5.86
CA ARG A 83 -12.08 3.52 6.29
C ARG A 83 -12.51 2.59 7.40
N LEU A 84 -13.51 3.00 8.17
CA LEU A 84 -14.15 2.15 9.16
C LEU A 84 -15.46 1.60 8.60
N GLU A 85 -15.72 0.33 8.88
CA GLU A 85 -16.96 -0.34 8.53
C GLU A 85 -17.54 -1.03 9.76
N ARG A 86 -18.84 -0.88 9.99
CA ARG A 86 -19.55 -1.60 11.04
C ARG A 86 -20.09 -2.92 10.49
N VAL A 87 -19.77 -4.01 11.19
CA VAL A 87 -20.34 -5.33 10.90
C VAL A 87 -21.74 -5.39 11.52
N PRO A 88 -22.82 -5.56 10.73
CA PRO A 88 -24.19 -5.49 11.26
C PRO A 88 -24.48 -6.52 12.34
N THR A 89 -23.94 -7.73 12.20
CA THR A 89 -24.23 -8.86 13.10
C THR A 89 -23.55 -8.75 14.46
N SER A 90 -22.32 -8.24 14.50
CA SER A 90 -21.51 -8.19 15.73
C SER A 90 -21.39 -6.79 16.33
N LYS A 91 -21.86 -5.76 15.61
CA LYS A 91 -21.63 -4.33 15.90
C LYS A 91 -20.15 -3.93 16.00
N LYS A 92 -19.22 -4.85 15.71
CA LYS A 92 -17.78 -4.59 15.70
C LYS A 92 -17.41 -3.67 14.54
N ILE A 93 -16.37 -2.88 14.77
CA ILE A 93 -15.78 -2.02 13.76
C ILE A 93 -14.60 -2.74 13.12
N LEU A 94 -14.55 -2.73 11.79
CA LEU A 94 -13.43 -3.18 10.99
C LEU A 94 -12.74 -1.97 10.36
N ARG A 95 -11.42 -1.96 10.39
CA ARG A 95 -10.62 -1.05 9.57
C ARG A 95 -10.37 -1.66 8.20
N PHE A 96 -10.83 -1.02 7.14
CA PHE A 96 -10.60 -1.47 5.77
C PHE A 96 -9.47 -0.66 5.12
N VAL A 97 -8.50 -1.35 4.55
CA VAL A 97 -7.32 -0.75 3.89
C VAL A 97 -7.16 -1.36 2.50
N GLU A 98 -6.89 -0.52 1.50
CA GLU A 98 -6.65 -0.93 0.12
C GLU A 98 -5.22 -0.58 -0.31
N PRO A 99 -4.21 -1.36 0.09
CA PRO A 99 -2.86 -1.15 -0.43
C PRO A 99 -2.77 -1.57 -1.90
N VAL A 100 -2.00 -0.81 -2.67
CA VAL A 100 -1.63 -1.08 -4.05
C VAL A 100 -0.12 -1.27 -4.07
N PHE A 101 0.32 -2.50 -4.34
CA PHE A 101 1.73 -2.82 -4.58
C PHE A 101 2.03 -2.63 -6.06
N ILE A 102 3.10 -1.89 -6.33
CA ILE A 102 3.49 -1.49 -7.67
C ILE A 102 4.75 -2.29 -8.03
N GLN A 103 4.61 -3.21 -8.96
CA GLN A 103 5.75 -3.89 -9.57
C GLN A 103 6.12 -3.13 -10.85
N LEU A 104 6.92 -2.09 -10.70
CA LEU A 104 7.47 -1.34 -11.82
C LEU A 104 8.76 -2.02 -12.29
N THR A 105 8.82 -2.38 -13.57
CA THR A 105 9.95 -3.10 -14.17
C THR A 105 10.62 -2.30 -15.26
N TYR A 106 11.93 -2.47 -15.40
CA TYR A 106 12.73 -1.87 -16.46
C TYR A 106 13.88 -2.83 -16.81
N ARG A 107 14.00 -3.19 -18.08
CA ARG A 107 15.00 -4.17 -18.58
C ARG A 107 15.04 -5.48 -17.75
N GLY A 108 13.85 -5.96 -17.37
CA GLY A 108 13.70 -7.19 -16.58
C GLY A 108 14.02 -7.06 -15.08
N GLN A 109 14.35 -5.87 -14.61
CA GLN A 109 14.63 -5.59 -13.19
C GLN A 109 13.45 -4.86 -12.55
N VAL A 110 13.19 -5.10 -11.27
CA VAL A 110 12.15 -4.40 -10.49
C VAL A 110 12.75 -3.14 -9.88
N ILE A 111 12.10 -2.01 -10.12
CA ILE A 111 12.45 -0.72 -9.50
C ILE A 111 11.86 -0.70 -8.09
N VAL A 112 12.71 -0.32 -7.13
CA VAL A 112 12.40 -0.24 -5.70
C VAL A 112 12.73 1.16 -5.18
N GLY A 113 12.03 1.60 -4.14
CA GLY A 113 12.36 2.85 -3.46
C GLY A 113 13.71 2.72 -2.75
N ARG A 114 14.53 3.77 -2.82
CA ARG A 114 15.78 3.83 -2.06
C ARG A 114 15.43 3.90 -0.56
N GLY A 115 15.95 2.96 0.22
CA GLY A 115 15.75 2.97 1.67
C GLY A 115 16.38 4.20 2.31
N HIS A 116 15.78 4.69 3.40
CA HIS A 116 16.49 5.60 4.28
C HIS A 116 17.53 4.80 5.08
N ALA A 117 18.75 5.34 5.21
CA ALA A 117 19.70 4.80 6.17
C ALA A 117 19.12 4.99 7.57
N LEU A 118 18.87 3.89 8.28
CA LEU A 118 18.63 3.95 9.72
C LEU A 118 20.01 4.05 10.40
N ASP A 119 20.12 4.92 11.38
CA ASP A 119 21.38 5.30 12.03
C ASP A 119 22.32 4.11 12.35
N ASP A 120 23.61 4.36 12.09
CA ASP A 120 24.83 3.59 12.39
C ASP A 120 24.93 2.10 12.03
N THR A 121 23.87 1.46 11.55
CA THR A 121 23.93 0.06 11.09
C THR A 121 23.41 -0.05 9.66
N ARG A 122 24.36 -0.05 8.71
CA ARG A 122 24.18 -0.12 7.24
C ARG A 122 23.35 -1.32 6.75
N LEU A 123 22.04 -1.27 6.94
CA LEU A 123 21.09 -2.08 6.18
C LEU A 123 20.19 -1.14 5.41
N GLU A 124 20.61 -0.79 4.18
CA GLU A 124 19.70 -0.18 3.21
C GLU A 124 18.56 -1.17 2.97
N ARG A 125 17.36 -0.84 3.45
CA ARG A 125 16.15 -1.61 3.14
C ARG A 125 15.54 -1.05 1.87
N HIS A 126 15.66 -1.80 0.78
CA HIS A 126 14.91 -1.52 -0.43
C HIS A 126 13.42 -1.75 -0.16
N ASN A 127 12.62 -0.70 -0.28
CA ASN A 127 11.19 -0.79 -0.06
C ASN A 127 10.49 -1.06 -1.39
N VAL A 128 9.66 -2.10 -1.41
CA VAL A 128 8.72 -2.31 -2.53
C VAL A 128 7.83 -1.08 -2.64
N LEU A 129 7.58 -0.64 -3.86
CA LEU A 129 6.68 0.48 -4.11
C LEU A 129 5.26 0.09 -3.71
N SER A 130 4.70 0.81 -2.75
CA SER A 130 3.35 0.56 -2.30
C SER A 130 2.70 1.85 -1.83
N VAL A 131 1.42 1.98 -2.14
CA VAL A 131 0.63 3.16 -1.79
C VAL A 131 -0.76 2.72 -1.39
N LYS A 132 -1.39 3.45 -0.46
CA LYS A 132 -2.80 3.21 -0.13
C LYS A 132 -3.67 3.87 -1.20
N ARG A 133 -4.66 3.15 -1.70
CA ARG A 133 -5.69 3.71 -2.58
C ARG A 133 -6.53 4.73 -1.81
N ARG A 134 -6.78 5.88 -2.44
CA ARG A 134 -7.65 6.96 -1.94
C ARG A 134 -8.97 6.95 -2.72
N PRO A 135 -10.05 7.57 -2.21
CA PRO A 135 -11.33 7.69 -2.91
C PRO A 135 -11.23 8.44 -4.24
N GLY A 136 -10.24 9.33 -4.39
CA GLY A 136 -9.98 10.03 -5.64
C GLY A 136 -9.35 9.16 -6.73
N ASP A 137 -8.83 7.98 -6.40
CA ASP A 137 -8.29 7.04 -7.40
C ASP A 137 -9.44 6.19 -7.98
N ALA A 138 -9.74 6.36 -9.27
CA ALA A 138 -10.82 5.64 -9.94
C ALA A 138 -10.59 4.13 -9.92
N ASN A 139 -9.33 3.70 -9.96
CA ASN A 139 -8.91 2.30 -9.95
C ASN A 139 -7.51 2.14 -9.30
N PRO A 140 -7.06 0.89 -9.03
CA PRO A 140 -5.74 0.64 -8.45
C PRO A 140 -4.56 1.14 -9.32
N LEU A 141 -4.72 1.17 -10.63
CA LEU A 141 -3.69 1.63 -11.55
C LEU A 141 -3.43 3.13 -11.43
N GLU A 142 -4.48 3.95 -11.28
CA GLU A 142 -4.30 5.39 -10.98
C GLU A 142 -3.59 5.62 -9.65
N ALA A 143 -3.94 4.84 -8.62
CA ALA A 143 -3.22 4.87 -7.36
C ALA A 143 -1.74 4.49 -7.56
N ALA A 144 -1.44 3.49 -8.39
CA ALA A 144 -0.07 3.10 -8.71
C ALA A 144 0.72 4.23 -9.41
N ILE A 145 0.14 4.88 -10.42
CA ILE A 145 0.77 6.02 -11.12
C ILE A 145 1.04 7.17 -10.14
N ARG A 146 0.08 7.49 -9.26
CA ARG A 146 0.27 8.47 -8.18
C ARG A 146 1.38 8.03 -7.22
N GLY A 147 1.42 6.75 -6.85
CA GLY A 147 2.45 6.17 -6.00
C GLY A 147 3.85 6.27 -6.60
N ILE A 148 4.01 6.08 -7.91
CA ILE A 148 5.29 6.31 -8.61
C ILE A 148 5.76 7.75 -8.42
N LYS A 149 4.87 8.73 -8.59
CA LYS A 149 5.20 10.14 -8.36
C LYS A 149 5.54 10.42 -6.90
N GLU A 150 4.74 9.95 -5.95
CA GLU A 150 4.95 10.18 -4.51
C GLU A 150 6.23 9.52 -3.99
N MET A 151 6.58 8.34 -4.48
CA MET A 151 7.71 7.55 -3.96
C MET A 151 9.02 7.74 -4.72
N LEU A 152 8.96 7.99 -6.03
CA LEU A 152 10.13 8.11 -6.89
C LEU A 152 10.36 9.54 -7.39
N GLY A 153 9.41 10.46 -7.19
CA GLY A 153 9.49 11.82 -7.73
C GLY A 153 9.25 11.91 -9.24
N VAL A 154 8.96 10.78 -9.90
CA VAL A 154 8.81 10.70 -11.35
C VAL A 154 7.36 10.91 -11.76
N SER A 155 7.11 11.87 -12.65
CA SER A 155 5.78 12.15 -13.18
C SER A 155 5.56 11.40 -14.50
N VAL A 156 4.72 10.37 -14.45
CA VAL A 156 4.24 9.61 -15.62
C VAL A 156 2.72 9.48 -15.59
N SER A 157 2.17 9.03 -16.69
CA SER A 157 0.74 8.81 -16.93
C SER A 157 0.55 7.57 -17.83
N LEU A 158 -0.69 7.09 -17.98
CA LEU A 158 -0.97 5.89 -18.79
C LEU A 158 -0.74 6.08 -20.29
N ASP A 159 -0.79 7.32 -20.76
CA ASP A 159 -0.46 7.73 -22.11
C ASP A 159 1.04 8.02 -22.29
N THR A 160 1.85 7.94 -21.22
CA THR A 160 3.29 8.09 -21.34
C THR A 160 3.85 6.96 -22.20
N GLU A 161 4.40 7.34 -23.35
CA GLU A 161 4.99 6.41 -24.32
C GLU A 161 5.99 5.46 -23.64
N GLY A 162 5.74 4.16 -23.81
CA GLY A 162 6.58 3.08 -23.29
C GLY A 162 6.41 2.76 -21.81
N LEU A 163 5.39 3.31 -21.14
CA LEU A 163 4.90 2.77 -19.87
C LEU A 163 3.78 1.75 -20.16
N VAL A 164 4.10 0.47 -20.05
CA VAL A 164 3.18 -0.62 -20.39
C VAL A 164 2.55 -1.18 -19.12
N TYR A 165 1.21 -1.19 -19.08
CA TYR A 165 0.42 -1.83 -18.02
C TYR A 165 -0.03 -3.23 -18.46
N SER A 166 0.11 -4.21 -17.57
CA SER A 166 -0.22 -5.64 -17.82
C SER A 166 -1.40 -6.12 -16.95
N PRO A 167 -2.65 -5.76 -17.29
CA PRO A 167 -3.84 -6.09 -16.49
C PRO A 167 -4.08 -7.61 -16.34
N GLU A 168 -3.62 -8.41 -17.30
CA GLU A 168 -3.80 -9.86 -17.32
C GLU A 168 -3.04 -10.59 -16.20
N ILE A 169 -2.08 -9.93 -15.57
CA ILE A 169 -1.26 -10.48 -14.48
C ILE A 169 -1.49 -9.75 -13.16
N ASP A 170 -2.36 -8.75 -13.15
CA ASP A 170 -2.79 -8.09 -11.93
C ASP A 170 -3.61 -9.05 -11.07
N GLY A 171 -3.46 -8.90 -9.75
CA GLY A 171 -4.07 -9.77 -8.77
C GLY A 171 -4.68 -8.97 -7.63
N VAL A 172 -5.80 -9.45 -7.10
CA VAL A 172 -6.40 -8.92 -5.88
C VAL A 172 -6.39 -9.98 -4.80
N THR A 173 -5.71 -9.70 -3.70
CA THR A 173 -5.63 -10.59 -2.53
C THR A 173 -6.41 -9.99 -1.38
N PHE A 174 -7.27 -10.78 -0.74
CA PHE A 174 -7.98 -10.37 0.48
C PHE A 174 -7.33 -11.02 1.69
N VAL A 175 -6.86 -10.21 2.64
CA VAL A 175 -6.29 -10.67 3.90
C VAL A 175 -7.07 -10.03 5.04
N SER A 176 -7.71 -10.85 5.86
CA SER A 176 -8.43 -10.41 7.04
C SER A 176 -7.63 -10.73 8.30
N ASN A 177 -7.23 -9.70 9.04
CA ASN A 177 -6.53 -9.82 10.31
C ASN A 177 -7.52 -9.53 11.44
N PHE A 178 -8.23 -10.58 11.88
CA PHE A 178 -9.26 -10.47 12.92
C PHE A 178 -8.68 -10.38 14.34
N ARG A 179 -7.39 -10.69 14.55
CA ARG A 179 -6.74 -10.64 15.86
C ARG A 179 -6.14 -9.26 16.22
N GLY A 180 -6.55 -8.21 15.50
CA GLY A 180 -5.93 -6.89 15.58
C GLY A 180 -4.63 -6.81 14.78
N THR A 181 -4.13 -5.60 14.60
CA THR A 181 -2.87 -5.34 13.90
C THR A 181 -1.86 -4.77 14.90
N ALA A 182 -0.55 -4.97 14.65
CA ALA A 182 0.48 -4.34 15.48
C ALA A 182 0.31 -2.81 15.52
N SER A 183 -0.15 -2.21 14.42
CA SER A 183 -0.41 -0.77 14.32
C SER A 183 -1.58 -0.30 15.17
N TYR A 184 -2.65 -1.09 15.28
CA TYR A 184 -3.84 -0.76 16.08
C TYR A 184 -4.32 -2.02 16.82
N PRO A 185 -3.78 -2.26 18.03
CA PRO A 185 -4.14 -3.42 18.84
C PRO A 185 -5.65 -3.48 19.10
N GLY A 186 -6.25 -4.67 19.03
CA GLY A 186 -7.68 -4.85 19.26
C GLY A 186 -8.61 -4.35 18.14
N LEU A 187 -8.14 -3.53 17.20
CA LEU A 187 -8.91 -3.10 16.03
C LEU A 187 -8.68 -4.06 14.85
N PRO A 188 -9.64 -4.96 14.54
CA PRO A 188 -9.50 -5.87 13.40
C PRO A 188 -9.46 -5.10 12.08
N ALA A 189 -8.69 -5.64 11.12
CA ALA A 189 -8.52 -5.01 9.82
C ALA A 189 -8.72 -5.97 8.65
N VAL A 190 -9.25 -5.45 7.55
CA VAL A 190 -9.38 -6.13 6.26
C VAL A 190 -8.52 -5.39 5.25
N TYR A 191 -7.59 -6.12 4.64
CA TYR A 191 -6.74 -5.63 3.57
C TYR A 191 -7.24 -6.21 2.25
N LYS A 192 -7.63 -5.34 1.33
CA LYS A 192 -7.83 -5.69 -0.07
C LYS A 192 -6.63 -5.18 -0.85
N THR A 193 -5.68 -6.06 -1.02
CA THR A 193 -4.39 -5.79 -1.63
C THR A 193 -4.50 -5.92 -3.14
N HIS A 194 -4.09 -4.88 -3.86
CA HIS A 194 -4.00 -4.88 -5.32
C HIS A 194 -2.53 -4.97 -5.72
N HIS A 195 -2.23 -5.77 -6.74
CA HIS A 195 -0.90 -5.84 -7.34
C HIS A 195 -1.00 -5.30 -8.76
N VAL A 196 -0.32 -4.18 -9.02
CA VAL A 196 -0.28 -3.50 -10.32
C VAL A 196 1.09 -3.68 -10.94
N ARG A 197 1.15 -4.17 -12.18
CA ARG A 197 2.40 -4.38 -12.90
C ARG A 197 2.58 -3.40 -14.05
N LEU A 198 3.74 -2.74 -14.06
CA LEU A 198 4.13 -1.76 -15.04
C LEU A 198 5.51 -2.11 -15.59
N ASN A 199 5.74 -1.90 -16.88
CA ASN A 199 7.03 -2.08 -17.52
C ASN A 199 7.43 -0.86 -18.33
N ILE A 200 8.66 -0.42 -18.16
CA ILE A 200 9.27 0.68 -18.90
C ILE A 200 10.03 0.09 -20.10
N LEU A 201 9.65 0.49 -21.30
CA LEU A 201 10.34 0.13 -22.53
C LEU A 201 11.62 0.95 -22.72
N THR A 202 12.66 0.32 -23.25
CA THR A 202 13.90 1.02 -23.64
C THR A 202 13.68 1.92 -24.86
N GLY A 203 14.31 3.08 -24.87
CA GLY A 203 14.21 4.14 -25.88
C GLY A 203 13.00 5.07 -25.70
N SER A 204 12.14 4.84 -24.71
CA SER A 204 10.85 5.50 -24.62
C SER A 204 10.88 6.82 -23.85
N SER A 205 9.79 7.59 -23.94
CA SER A 205 9.59 8.77 -23.09
C SER A 205 9.49 8.41 -21.62
N ALA A 206 8.93 7.24 -21.28
CA ALA A 206 8.93 6.74 -19.92
C ALA A 206 10.36 6.53 -19.40
N GLU A 207 11.25 5.85 -20.14
CA GLU A 207 12.65 5.66 -19.70
C GLU A 207 13.33 6.97 -19.34
N ARG A 208 13.23 7.98 -20.22
CA ARG A 208 13.80 9.33 -19.98
C ARG A 208 13.28 9.99 -18.72
N ALA A 209 12.02 9.75 -18.33
CA ALA A 209 11.44 10.31 -17.12
C ALA A 209 12.08 9.76 -15.83
N PHE A 210 12.68 8.56 -15.88
CA PHE A 210 13.35 7.92 -14.73
C PHE A 210 14.88 8.14 -14.72
N GLU A 211 15.43 8.85 -15.71
CA GLU A 211 16.87 9.18 -15.77
C GLU A 211 17.23 10.49 -15.05
N CYS A 212 16.24 11.32 -14.72
CA CYS A 212 16.38 12.62 -14.06
C CYS A 212 16.42 12.51 -12.53
#